data_AF-A0A096Y6W6-F1
#
_entry.id   AF-A0A096Y6W6-F1
#
_cell.length_a   1.000
_cell.length_b   1.000
_cell.length_c   1.000
_cell.angle_alpha   90.00
_cell.angle_beta   90.00
_cell.angle_gamma   90.00
#
_symmetry.space_group_name_H-M   'P 1'
#
loop_
_entity.id
_entity.type
_entity.pdbx_description
1 polymer ?
#
loop_
_entity_poly.entity_id
_entity_poly.type
_entity_poly.pdbx_seq_one_letter_code
_entity_poly.pdbx_strand_id
1 'polypeptide(L)'
;MSTTYYIMILFFIILTKNNINFCERAEPWQILFQDSASPSMEGIINLHHDLMFFLIFIACFVLWILTRAVVMFSANNNKIPSSVTHGTFIEIVWTLAPTIILLLVAIPSFALLYSIDEIIDPSLTLKVIGHQWYWSYEYSDDFLLTDKNVSFDSYMILEEDLELGQLRLLEVDNKIVLPINTQIRIIVTSADVIHSWAVPSLGIKCDAIPGRLNQVGLYIKRPGTFYGQCSEICGVNHAFMPIAVEGVNIETFFKWWLNKQEISSKEYNVSKTTCKLPANFYTNK
;
A
#
# COMPACT_ATOMS: atom_id res chain seq x y z
N MET A 1 23.40 25.28 26.31
CA MET A 1 22.43 24.64 25.38
C MET A 1 22.75 23.15 25.15
N SER A 2 23.29 22.40 26.13
CA SER A 2 24.01 21.15 25.79
C SER A 2 23.80 19.92 26.69
N THR A 3 22.80 19.89 27.57
CA THR A 3 22.55 18.67 28.40
C THR A 3 21.09 18.26 28.36
N THR A 4 20.15 19.21 28.41
CA THR A 4 18.70 18.95 28.27
C THR A 4 18.32 18.36 26.91
N TYR A 5 18.98 18.77 25.82
CA TYR A 5 18.71 18.26 24.48
C TYR A 5 19.15 16.79 24.32
N TYR A 6 20.31 16.43 24.88
CA TYR A 6 20.79 15.05 24.89
C TYR A 6 19.93 14.15 25.77
N ILE A 7 19.45 14.65 26.91
CA ILE A 7 18.53 13.92 27.77
C ILE A 7 17.19 13.68 27.07
N MET A 8 16.66 14.67 26.33
CA MET A 8 15.44 14.48 25.53
C MET A 8 15.61 13.44 24.42
N ILE A 9 16.75 13.45 23.71
CA ILE A 9 17.06 12.45 22.68
C ILE A 9 17.24 11.05 23.30
N LEU A 10 17.96 10.94 24.42
CA LEU A 10 18.12 9.67 25.12
C LEU A 10 16.79 9.13 25.64
N PHE A 11 15.92 10.00 26.16
CA PHE A 11 14.60 9.63 26.66
C PHE A 11 13.70 9.14 25.53
N PHE A 12 13.79 9.75 24.34
CA PHE A 12 13.09 9.31 23.13
C PHE A 12 13.58 7.94 22.66
N ILE A 13 14.90 7.70 22.66
CA ILE A 13 15.51 6.41 22.27
C ILE A 13 15.17 5.29 23.26
N ILE A 14 15.05 5.60 24.55
CA ILE A 14 14.68 4.63 25.60
C ILE A 14 13.20 4.25 25.51
N LEU A 15 12.31 5.18 25.13
CA LEU A 15 10.88 4.90 24.90
C LEU A 15 10.63 4.03 23.67
N THR A 16 11.46 4.11 22.63
CA THR A 16 11.35 3.27 21.42
C THR A 16 11.92 1.86 21.60
N LYS A 17 12.52 1.53 22.76
CA LYS A 17 13.29 0.30 22.92
C LYS A 17 12.49 -0.92 23.42
N ASN A 18 11.18 -0.78 23.66
CA ASN A 18 10.36 -1.87 24.18
C ASN A 18 9.37 -2.36 23.11
N ASN A 19 9.68 -3.54 22.57
CA ASN A 19 8.96 -4.28 21.53
C ASN A 19 8.88 -3.56 20.18
N ILE A 20 9.68 -4.01 19.22
CA ILE A 20 9.46 -3.73 17.79
C ILE A 20 8.18 -4.48 17.40
N ASN A 21 7.03 -3.95 17.80
CA ASN A 21 5.76 -4.36 17.24
C ASN A 21 5.72 -3.72 15.87
N PHE A 22 5.88 -4.54 14.84
CA PHE A 22 5.74 -4.06 13.48
C PHE A 22 4.33 -3.50 13.29
N CYS A 23 4.26 -2.24 12.88
CA CYS A 23 3.04 -1.50 12.58
C CYS A 23 2.55 -1.90 11.18
N GLU A 24 1.85 -3.03 11.10
CA GLU A 24 1.32 -3.62 9.85
C GLU A 24 -0.03 -3.01 9.43
N ARG A 25 -0.54 -2.08 10.26
CA ARG A 25 -1.83 -1.37 10.15
C ARG A 25 -1.64 0.08 10.56
N ALA A 26 -2.63 0.93 10.31
CA ALA A 26 -2.62 2.29 10.83
C ALA A 26 -2.75 2.29 12.37
N GLU A 27 -1.94 3.09 13.05
CA GLU A 27 -1.99 3.26 14.51
C GLU A 27 -2.57 4.64 14.89
N PRO A 28 -3.29 4.74 16.02
CA PRO A 28 -3.82 6.03 16.49
C PRO A 28 -2.71 7.06 16.68
N TRP A 29 -2.93 8.28 16.18
CA TRP A 29 -1.98 9.40 16.26
C TRP A 29 -0.65 9.20 15.50
N GLN A 30 -0.60 8.24 14.58
CA GLN A 30 0.53 8.06 13.68
C GLN A 30 0.67 9.24 12.70
N ILE A 31 1.90 9.72 12.52
CA ILE A 31 2.22 10.87 11.64
C ILE A 31 2.89 10.43 10.34
N LEU A 32 3.65 9.33 10.38
CA LEU A 32 4.45 8.81 9.26
C LEU A 32 3.79 7.57 8.63
N PHE A 33 4.49 6.94 7.68
CA PHE A 33 4.05 5.69 7.07
C PHE A 33 3.92 4.55 8.08
N GLN A 34 3.14 3.53 7.68
CA GLN A 34 3.18 2.19 8.27
C GLN A 34 4.56 1.55 8.06
N ASP A 35 4.87 0.53 8.85
CA ASP A 35 6.17 -0.15 8.74
C ASP A 35 6.29 -0.90 7.42
N SER A 36 7.37 -0.64 6.69
CA SER A 36 7.66 -1.31 5.43
C SER A 36 7.85 -2.82 5.63
N ALA A 37 7.21 -3.61 4.76
CA ALA A 37 7.38 -5.05 4.71
C ALA A 37 7.85 -5.55 3.33
N SER A 38 8.15 -4.64 2.40
CA SER A 38 8.70 -4.94 1.08
C SER A 38 9.88 -4.02 0.74
N PRO A 39 10.81 -4.44 -0.15
CA PRO A 39 11.88 -3.57 -0.65
C PRO A 39 11.34 -2.32 -1.34
N SER A 40 10.21 -2.45 -2.06
CA SER A 40 9.54 -1.33 -2.72
C SER A 40 9.11 -0.25 -1.72
N MET A 41 8.49 -0.64 -0.60
CA MET A 41 8.05 0.30 0.43
C MET A 41 9.25 0.93 1.17
N GLU A 42 10.32 0.18 1.41
CA GLU A 42 11.57 0.74 1.95
C GLU A 42 12.14 1.84 1.03
N GLY A 43 12.17 1.58 -0.27
CA GLY A 43 12.57 2.57 -1.27
C GLY A 43 11.67 3.81 -1.28
N ILE A 44 10.35 3.63 -1.20
CA ILE A 44 9.37 4.73 -1.12
C ILE A 44 9.61 5.60 0.13
N ILE A 45 9.81 4.98 1.29
CA ILE A 45 10.08 5.71 2.54
C ILE A 45 11.40 6.48 2.46
N ASN A 46 12.46 5.89 1.89
CA ASN A 46 13.74 6.56 1.70
C ASN A 46 13.62 7.77 0.77
N LEU A 47 12.98 7.60 -0.40
CA LEU A 47 12.74 8.70 -1.34
C LEU A 47 11.90 9.81 -0.69
N HIS A 48 10.88 9.45 0.08
CA HIS A 48 10.09 10.44 0.82
C HIS A 48 10.95 11.23 1.81
N HIS A 49 11.82 10.58 2.58
CA HIS A 49 12.69 11.30 3.53
C HIS A 49 13.66 12.26 2.81
N ASP A 50 14.25 11.83 1.69
CA ASP A 50 15.11 12.68 0.86
C ASP A 50 14.34 13.90 0.34
N LEU A 51 13.12 13.69 -0.17
CA LEU A 51 12.23 14.75 -0.64
C LEU A 51 11.87 15.73 0.49
N MET A 52 11.44 15.21 1.64
CA MET A 52 11.02 16.02 2.78
C MET A 52 12.15 16.87 3.33
N PHE A 53 13.40 16.38 3.30
CA PHE A 53 14.57 17.18 3.66
C PHE A 53 14.68 18.46 2.81
N PHE A 54 14.62 18.33 1.48
CA PHE A 54 14.68 19.49 0.58
C PHE A 54 13.47 20.41 0.75
N LEU A 55 12.25 19.86 0.87
CA LEU A 55 11.04 20.64 1.04
C LEU A 55 11.03 21.45 2.35
N ILE A 56 11.41 20.84 3.48
CA ILE A 56 11.49 21.53 4.77
C ILE A 56 12.57 22.62 4.71
N PHE A 57 13.72 22.34 4.10
CA PHE A 57 14.77 23.34 3.93
C PHE A 57 14.28 24.56 3.14
N ILE A 58 13.63 24.34 1.99
CA ILE A 58 13.08 25.41 1.15
C ILE A 58 11.99 26.17 1.90
N ALA A 59 11.07 25.47 2.57
CA ALA A 59 9.99 26.09 3.33
C ALA A 59 10.52 27.00 4.46
N CYS A 60 11.50 26.52 5.22
CA CYS A 60 12.16 27.30 6.27
C CYS A 60 12.90 28.52 5.69
N PHE A 61 13.61 28.35 4.57
CA PHE A 61 14.31 29.43 3.89
C PHE A 61 13.36 30.54 3.41
N VAL A 62 12.26 30.17 2.75
CA VAL A 62 11.23 31.10 2.28
C VAL A 62 10.55 31.80 3.45
N LEU A 63 10.16 31.05 4.49
CA LEU A 63 9.55 31.61 5.69
C LEU A 63 10.48 32.62 6.37
N TRP A 64 11.77 32.31 6.45
CA TRP A 64 12.78 33.21 7.00
C TRP A 64 12.91 34.49 6.17
N ILE A 65 13.03 34.41 4.84
CA ILE A 65 13.11 35.58 3.96
C ILE A 65 11.85 36.45 4.10
N LEU A 66 10.65 35.84 4.08
CA LEU A 66 9.39 36.56 4.22
C LEU A 66 9.31 37.28 5.58
N THR A 67 9.67 36.59 6.66
CA THR A 67 9.69 37.18 8.01
C THR A 67 10.68 38.35 8.07
N ARG A 68 11.88 38.19 7.51
CA ARG A 68 12.88 39.26 7.42
C ARG A 68 12.38 40.43 6.59
N ALA A 69 11.73 40.17 5.46
CA ALA A 69 11.20 41.21 4.60
C ALA A 69 10.12 42.04 5.33
N VAL A 70 9.19 41.37 6.01
CA VAL A 70 8.13 42.05 6.80
C VAL A 70 8.75 42.88 7.92
N VAL A 71 9.71 42.35 8.67
CA VAL A 71 10.33 43.08 9.80
C VAL A 71 11.17 44.25 9.32
N MET A 72 11.98 44.08 8.27
CA MET A 72 12.91 45.14 7.81
C MET A 72 12.22 46.20 6.95
N PHE A 73 11.29 45.80 6.08
CA PHE A 73 10.65 46.69 5.11
C PHE A 73 9.23 47.11 5.51
N SER A 74 8.82 46.88 6.76
CA SER A 74 7.61 47.48 7.32
C SER A 74 7.69 49.02 7.27
N ALA A 75 6.56 49.69 7.07
CA ALA A 75 6.46 51.15 6.99
C ALA A 75 7.05 51.87 8.22
N ASN A 76 7.08 51.21 9.37
CA ASN A 76 7.69 51.74 10.59
C ASN A 76 9.23 51.77 10.49
N ASN A 77 9.83 50.78 9.84
CA ASN A 77 11.28 50.59 9.78
C ASN A 77 11.90 51.08 8.46
N ASN A 78 11.15 51.09 7.36
CA ASN A 78 11.60 51.58 6.06
C ASN A 78 10.62 52.60 5.47
N LYS A 79 10.87 53.89 5.73
CA LYS A 79 9.96 54.99 5.31
C LYS A 79 10.08 55.37 3.83
N ILE A 80 11.22 55.08 3.19
CA ILE A 80 11.48 55.42 1.79
C ILE A 80 11.78 54.12 1.04
N PRO A 81 10.93 53.68 0.10
CA PRO A 81 11.17 52.45 -0.65
C PRO A 81 12.34 52.61 -1.64
N SER A 82 13.03 51.50 -1.90
CA SER A 82 14.02 51.43 -2.99
C SER A 82 13.32 51.44 -4.35
N SER A 83 13.96 52.01 -5.37
CA SER A 83 13.47 52.06 -6.75
C SER A 83 14.07 50.98 -7.66
N VAL A 84 14.76 49.99 -7.10
CA VAL A 84 15.36 48.89 -7.87
C VAL A 84 14.26 47.99 -8.42
N THR A 85 14.27 47.75 -9.74
CA THR A 85 13.21 46.99 -10.44
C THR A 85 13.64 45.62 -10.95
N HIS A 86 14.93 45.39 -11.17
CA HIS A 86 15.45 44.14 -11.72
C HIS A 86 16.83 43.81 -11.14
N GLY A 87 17.19 42.54 -11.20
CA GLY A 87 18.46 42.03 -10.70
C GLY A 87 18.87 40.77 -11.43
N THR A 88 19.42 40.92 -12.64
CA THR A 88 19.74 39.78 -13.52
C THR A 88 20.60 38.71 -12.84
N PHE A 89 21.54 39.09 -11.99
CA PHE A 89 22.35 38.12 -11.26
C PHE A 89 21.54 37.27 -10.27
N ILE A 90 20.65 37.89 -9.47
CA ILE A 90 19.81 37.14 -8.52
C ILE A 90 18.75 36.30 -9.25
N GLU A 91 18.25 36.81 -10.38
CA GLU A 91 17.37 36.08 -11.29
C GLU A 91 18.00 34.78 -11.81
N ILE A 92 19.27 34.84 -12.23
CA ILE A 92 20.02 33.65 -12.63
C ILE A 92 20.17 32.68 -11.46
N VAL A 93 20.52 33.18 -10.26
CA VAL A 93 20.73 32.33 -9.07
C VAL A 93 19.45 31.58 -8.68
N TRP A 94 18.31 32.26 -8.55
CA TRP A 94 17.06 31.59 -8.16
C TRP A 94 16.43 30.74 -9.27
N THR A 95 16.91 30.86 -10.51
CA THR A 95 16.46 29.99 -11.62
C THR A 95 17.30 28.70 -11.65
N LEU A 96 18.62 28.84 -11.48
CA LEU A 96 19.54 27.70 -11.49
C LEU A 96 19.45 26.86 -10.21
N ALA A 97 19.31 27.48 -9.03
CA ALA A 97 19.30 26.74 -7.77
C ALA A 97 18.16 25.71 -7.67
N PRO A 98 16.87 26.05 -7.96
CA PRO A 98 15.80 25.06 -7.98
C PRO A 98 15.99 23.98 -9.04
N THR A 99 16.53 24.35 -10.21
CA THR A 99 16.82 23.39 -11.29
C THR A 99 17.80 22.32 -10.83
N ILE A 100 18.88 22.71 -10.13
CA ILE A 100 19.86 21.76 -9.56
C ILE A 100 19.22 20.89 -8.48
N ILE A 101 18.40 21.46 -7.59
CA ILE A 101 17.69 20.69 -6.55
C ILE A 101 16.78 19.62 -7.18
N LEU A 102 16.02 19.98 -8.22
CA LEU A 102 15.17 19.04 -8.94
C LEU A 102 15.97 17.90 -9.59
N LEU A 103 17.15 18.20 -10.17
CA LEU A 103 18.02 17.19 -10.75
C LEU A 103 18.53 16.20 -9.69
N LEU A 104 18.91 16.69 -8.51
CA LEU A 104 19.36 15.83 -7.41
C LEU A 104 18.27 14.90 -6.91
N VAL A 105 17.02 15.38 -6.84
CA VAL A 105 15.85 14.60 -6.44
C VAL A 105 15.43 13.58 -7.52
N ALA A 106 15.55 13.94 -8.79
CA ALA A 106 15.09 13.11 -9.89
C ALA A 106 15.89 11.80 -10.04
N ILE A 107 17.20 11.82 -9.75
CA ILE A 107 18.09 10.65 -9.89
C ILE A 107 17.62 9.45 -9.04
N PRO A 108 17.47 9.55 -7.70
CA PRO A 108 16.99 8.44 -6.89
C PRO A 108 15.53 8.09 -7.21
N SER A 109 14.70 9.08 -7.60
CA SER A 109 13.31 8.84 -7.99
C SER A 109 13.21 7.94 -9.22
N PHE A 110 14.00 8.19 -10.27
CA PHE A 110 13.99 7.34 -11.47
C PHE A 110 14.58 5.96 -11.19
N ALA A 111 15.65 5.87 -10.40
CA ALA A 111 16.22 4.59 -10.01
C ALA A 111 15.17 3.72 -9.27
N LEU A 112 14.42 4.31 -8.33
CA LEU A 112 13.36 3.62 -7.62
C LEU A 112 12.22 3.21 -8.57
N LEU A 113 11.76 4.11 -9.44
CA LEU A 113 10.69 3.84 -10.40
C LEU A 113 10.97 2.58 -11.23
N TYR A 114 12.15 2.49 -11.82
CA TYR A 114 12.51 1.32 -12.64
C TYR A 114 12.65 0.04 -11.80
N SER A 115 13.14 0.13 -10.56
CA SER A 115 13.27 -1.04 -9.68
C SER A 115 11.95 -1.63 -9.20
N ILE A 116 10.89 -0.81 -9.08
CA ILE A 116 9.56 -1.27 -8.64
C ILE A 116 8.77 -1.88 -9.81
N ASP A 117 9.01 -1.42 -11.04
CA ASP A 117 8.31 -1.90 -12.24
C ASP A 117 8.89 -3.23 -12.77
N GLU A 118 10.15 -3.55 -12.45
CA GLU A 118 10.79 -4.78 -12.89
C GLU A 118 10.25 -6.02 -12.16
N ILE A 119 9.77 -7.01 -12.92
CA ILE A 119 9.25 -8.27 -12.38
C ILE A 119 10.14 -9.41 -12.88
N ILE A 120 11.02 -9.89 -12.00
CA ILE A 120 11.99 -10.94 -12.28
C ILE A 120 11.42 -12.29 -11.85
N ASP A 121 11.22 -13.21 -12.81
CA ASP A 121 10.89 -14.64 -12.63
C ASP A 121 10.02 -14.95 -11.39
N PRO A 122 8.73 -14.53 -11.39
CA PRO A 122 7.86 -14.74 -10.25
C PRO A 122 7.59 -16.23 -10.03
N SER A 123 7.66 -16.64 -8.77
CA SER A 123 7.41 -18.04 -8.35
C SER A 123 5.96 -18.31 -8.01
N LEU A 124 5.16 -17.25 -7.83
CA LEU A 124 3.73 -17.32 -7.57
C LEU A 124 3.00 -16.19 -8.30
N THR A 125 1.86 -16.50 -8.91
CA THR A 125 0.94 -15.55 -9.54
C THR A 125 -0.39 -15.55 -8.79
N LEU A 126 -0.78 -14.38 -8.30
CA LEU A 126 -2.08 -14.10 -7.71
C LEU A 126 -2.85 -13.17 -8.64
N LYS A 127 -4.02 -13.59 -9.10
CA LYS A 127 -4.96 -12.72 -9.78
C LYS A 127 -5.97 -12.17 -8.79
N VAL A 128 -6.17 -10.87 -8.84
CA VAL A 128 -7.03 -10.07 -7.97
C VAL A 128 -8.11 -9.43 -8.84
N ILE A 129 -9.37 -9.63 -8.48
CA ILE A 129 -10.52 -9.10 -9.21
C ILE A 129 -11.35 -8.24 -8.27
N GLY A 130 -11.51 -6.96 -8.61
CA GLY A 130 -12.40 -6.05 -7.88
C GLY A 130 -13.85 -6.19 -8.34
N HIS A 131 -14.77 -6.30 -7.37
CA HIS A 131 -16.22 -6.34 -7.55
C HIS A 131 -16.88 -5.28 -6.65
N GLN A 132 -18.11 -4.86 -6.98
CA GLN A 132 -18.96 -4.05 -6.10
C GLN A 132 -19.63 -4.97 -5.05
N TRP A 133 -19.23 -4.99 -3.78
CA TRP A 133 -18.08 -4.34 -3.12
C TRP A 133 -17.31 -5.37 -2.29
N TYR A 134 -16.46 -6.14 -2.97
CA TYR A 134 -15.62 -7.19 -2.40
C TYR A 134 -14.48 -7.52 -3.37
N TRP A 135 -13.55 -8.39 -2.95
CA TRP A 135 -12.45 -8.84 -3.79
C TRP A 135 -12.50 -10.35 -4.01
N SER A 136 -12.23 -10.79 -5.24
CA SER A 136 -12.01 -12.21 -5.55
C SER A 136 -10.54 -12.45 -5.86
N TYR A 137 -10.05 -13.60 -5.40
CA TYR A 137 -8.66 -14.01 -5.54
C TYR A 137 -8.59 -15.35 -6.24
N GLU A 138 -7.73 -15.44 -7.26
CA GLU A 138 -7.45 -16.66 -8.00
C GLU A 138 -5.96 -16.93 -7.99
N TYR A 139 -5.56 -18.08 -7.47
CA TYR A 139 -4.19 -18.56 -7.55
C TYR A 139 -4.10 -19.50 -8.76
N SER A 140 -3.39 -19.07 -9.80
CA SER A 140 -3.36 -19.73 -11.10
C SER A 140 -2.25 -20.78 -11.26
N ASP A 141 -1.28 -20.79 -10.34
CA ASP A 141 -0.09 -21.61 -10.51
C ASP A 141 -0.34 -23.03 -10.02
N ASP A 142 -0.19 -23.99 -10.93
CA ASP A 142 -0.34 -25.39 -10.61
C ASP A 142 0.97 -25.94 -10.01
N PHE A 143 1.14 -25.75 -8.71
CA PHE A 143 2.30 -26.26 -7.98
C PHE A 143 2.36 -27.80 -7.93
N LEU A 144 1.25 -28.50 -8.22
CA LEU A 144 1.09 -29.93 -7.92
C LEU A 144 0.58 -30.77 -9.11
N LEU A 145 0.46 -30.20 -10.32
CA LEU A 145 -0.07 -30.86 -11.52
C LEU A 145 -1.46 -31.48 -11.28
N THR A 146 -2.32 -30.76 -10.56
CA THR A 146 -3.62 -31.26 -10.11
C THR A 146 -4.82 -30.65 -10.85
N ASP A 147 -4.62 -29.77 -11.84
CA ASP A 147 -5.68 -29.04 -12.57
C ASP A 147 -6.65 -28.28 -11.63
N LYS A 148 -6.22 -27.98 -10.40
CA LYS A 148 -7.06 -27.36 -9.37
C LYS A 148 -6.51 -26.01 -8.94
N ASN A 149 -7.17 -24.97 -9.42
CA ASN A 149 -6.91 -23.59 -9.00
C ASN A 149 -7.62 -23.30 -7.67
N VAL A 150 -6.92 -22.63 -6.76
CA VAL A 150 -7.54 -22.11 -5.54
C VAL A 150 -8.16 -20.76 -5.88
N SER A 151 -9.47 -20.62 -5.67
CA SER A 151 -10.17 -19.35 -5.82
C SER A 151 -11.16 -19.14 -4.68
N PHE A 152 -11.33 -17.90 -4.24
CA PHE A 152 -12.28 -17.52 -3.20
C PHE A 152 -12.57 -16.03 -3.24
N ASP A 153 -13.71 -15.66 -2.65
CA ASP A 153 -14.11 -14.28 -2.42
C ASP A 153 -13.73 -13.84 -1.00
N SER A 154 -13.53 -12.53 -0.83
CA SER A 154 -13.14 -11.90 0.42
C SER A 154 -14.05 -10.70 0.69
N TYR A 155 -14.87 -10.85 1.72
CA TYR A 155 -15.83 -9.85 2.18
C TYR A 155 -15.38 -9.25 3.51
N MET A 156 -15.75 -7.99 3.73
CA MET A 156 -15.57 -7.34 5.02
C MET A 156 -16.42 -8.01 6.09
N ILE A 157 -15.84 -8.27 7.27
CA ILE A 157 -16.62 -8.72 8.44
C ILE A 157 -17.39 -7.53 9.02
N LEU A 158 -18.68 -7.72 9.28
CA LEU A 158 -19.54 -6.70 9.88
C LEU A 158 -19.19 -6.50 11.36
N GLU A 159 -19.46 -5.31 11.88
CA GLU A 159 -19.10 -4.95 13.27
C GLU A 159 -19.74 -5.85 14.33
N GLU A 160 -20.92 -6.41 14.03
CA GLU A 160 -21.62 -7.37 14.90
C GLU A 160 -20.97 -8.75 14.96
N ASP A 161 -20.21 -9.12 13.93
CA ASP A 161 -19.54 -10.42 13.80
C ASP A 161 -18.04 -10.35 14.17
N LEU A 162 -17.52 -9.16 14.52
CA LEU A 162 -16.11 -8.99 14.90
C LEU A 162 -15.82 -9.61 16.28
N GLU A 163 -14.73 -10.36 16.34
CA GLU A 163 -14.17 -10.85 17.60
C GLU A 163 -13.30 -9.80 18.30
N LEU A 164 -13.14 -9.93 19.61
CA LEU A 164 -12.32 -9.02 20.41
C LEU A 164 -10.87 -9.02 19.90
N GLY A 165 -10.41 -7.85 19.44
CA GLY A 165 -9.05 -7.64 18.91
C GLY A 165 -8.98 -7.50 17.39
N GLN A 166 -10.06 -7.82 16.66
CA GLN A 166 -10.15 -7.59 15.23
C GLN A 166 -10.38 -6.11 14.89
N LEU A 167 -10.05 -5.74 13.66
CA LEU A 167 -10.07 -4.34 13.21
C LEU A 167 -11.35 -4.03 12.44
N ARG A 168 -12.12 -3.06 12.96
CA ARG A 168 -13.29 -2.52 12.27
C ARG A 168 -12.89 -1.96 10.90
N LEU A 169 -13.65 -2.33 9.86
CA LEU A 169 -13.45 -1.96 8.44
C LEU A 169 -12.20 -2.51 7.75
N LEU A 170 -11.37 -3.32 8.42
CA LEU A 170 -10.16 -3.89 7.83
C LEU A 170 -10.17 -5.43 7.82
N GLU A 171 -10.88 -6.05 8.76
CA GLU A 171 -10.98 -7.50 8.83
C GLU A 171 -11.85 -8.06 7.70
N VAL A 172 -11.45 -9.24 7.19
CA VAL A 172 -12.15 -9.96 6.13
C VAL A 172 -12.35 -11.42 6.51
N ASP A 173 -13.36 -12.06 5.94
CA ASP A 173 -13.69 -13.48 6.15
C ASP A 173 -12.61 -14.43 5.61
N ASN A 174 -12.04 -14.12 4.44
CA ASN A 174 -10.98 -14.87 3.79
C ASN A 174 -9.80 -13.96 3.48
N LYS A 175 -8.69 -14.14 4.23
CA LYS A 175 -7.43 -13.44 3.99
C LYS A 175 -6.67 -14.09 2.83
N ILE A 176 -5.94 -13.27 2.08
CA ILE A 176 -4.95 -13.76 1.11
C ILE A 176 -3.76 -14.30 1.90
N VAL A 177 -3.29 -15.49 1.58
CA VAL A 177 -2.07 -16.04 2.19
C VAL A 177 -0.97 -16.07 1.13
N LEU A 178 0.19 -15.49 1.44
CA LEU A 178 1.34 -15.39 0.53
C LEU A 178 2.65 -15.82 1.22
N PRO A 179 3.56 -16.52 0.51
CA PRO A 179 4.84 -16.90 1.07
C PRO A 179 5.78 -15.70 1.16
N ILE A 180 6.46 -15.55 2.30
CA ILE A 180 7.53 -14.56 2.45
C ILE A 180 8.79 -14.97 1.68
N ASN A 181 9.69 -14.01 1.47
CA ASN A 181 10.98 -14.16 0.78
C ASN A 181 10.89 -14.76 -0.62
N THR A 182 9.75 -14.56 -1.30
CA THR A 182 9.43 -15.12 -2.61
C THR A 182 8.99 -14.00 -3.54
N GLN A 183 9.37 -14.07 -4.83
CA GLN A 183 8.90 -13.13 -5.84
C GLN A 183 7.49 -13.52 -6.28
N ILE A 184 6.54 -12.61 -6.10
CA ILE A 184 5.11 -12.83 -6.38
C ILE A 184 4.68 -11.83 -7.44
N ARG A 185 4.01 -12.33 -8.48
CA ARG A 185 3.32 -11.50 -9.48
C ARG A 185 1.86 -11.34 -9.05
N ILE A 186 1.41 -10.11 -8.95
CA ILE A 186 -0.01 -9.80 -8.74
C ILE A 186 -0.57 -9.25 -10.04
N ILE A 187 -1.66 -9.84 -10.51
CA ILE A 187 -2.42 -9.38 -11.67
C ILE A 187 -3.72 -8.77 -11.15
N VAL A 188 -3.93 -7.48 -11.35
CA VAL A 188 -5.07 -6.72 -10.82
C VAL A 188 -6.01 -6.33 -11.97
N THR A 189 -7.29 -6.63 -11.81
CA THR A 189 -8.36 -6.30 -12.76
C THR A 189 -9.70 -6.12 -12.05
N SER A 190 -10.75 -5.75 -12.76
CA SER A 190 -12.12 -5.68 -12.23
C SER A 190 -13.13 -6.31 -13.18
N ALA A 191 -14.23 -6.81 -12.61
CA ALA A 191 -15.38 -7.32 -13.33
C ALA A 191 -16.47 -6.26 -13.61
N ASP A 192 -16.43 -5.09 -12.97
CA ASP A 192 -17.51 -4.08 -13.06
C ASP A 192 -17.02 -2.64 -13.28
N VAL A 193 -16.60 -1.93 -12.24
CA VAL A 193 -16.15 -0.53 -12.25
C VAL A 193 -14.67 -0.45 -11.91
N ILE A 194 -14.08 0.75 -11.93
CA ILE A 194 -12.69 0.89 -11.51
C ILE A 194 -12.60 0.75 -9.98
N HIS A 195 -11.65 -0.04 -9.51
CA HIS A 195 -11.22 -0.12 -8.11
C HIS A 195 -9.71 0.09 -8.03
N SER A 196 -9.13 0.06 -6.84
CA SER A 196 -7.66 0.10 -6.70
C SER A 196 -7.22 -0.76 -5.54
N TRP A 197 -6.41 -1.78 -5.84
CA TRP A 197 -5.89 -2.72 -4.87
C TRP A 197 -4.64 -2.11 -4.23
N ALA A 198 -4.75 -1.72 -2.96
CA ALA A 198 -3.71 -0.98 -2.26
C ALA A 198 -3.45 -1.55 -0.87
N VAL A 199 -2.18 -1.87 -0.60
CA VAL A 199 -1.68 -2.35 0.70
C VAL A 199 -0.48 -1.50 1.10
N PRO A 200 -0.66 -0.47 1.94
CA PRO A 200 0.37 0.55 2.18
C PRO A 200 1.69 0.02 2.74
N SER A 201 1.67 -0.90 3.70
CA SER A 201 2.88 -1.49 4.29
C SER A 201 3.70 -2.34 3.29
N LEU A 202 3.06 -2.82 2.22
CA LEU A 202 3.73 -3.49 1.10
C LEU A 202 4.13 -2.52 -0.04
N GLY A 203 3.75 -1.24 0.05
CA GLY A 203 4.08 -0.24 -0.96
C GLY A 203 3.42 -0.49 -2.32
N ILE A 204 2.28 -1.19 -2.34
CA ILE A 204 1.54 -1.49 -3.57
C ILE A 204 0.26 -0.65 -3.60
N LYS A 205 0.03 -0.03 -4.76
CA LYS A 205 -1.25 0.52 -5.18
C LYS A 205 -1.36 0.31 -6.69
N CYS A 206 -2.36 -0.45 -7.11
CA CYS A 206 -2.59 -0.73 -8.53
C CYS A 206 -4.08 -0.71 -8.84
N ASP A 207 -4.45 0.04 -9.89
CA ASP A 207 -5.85 0.15 -10.27
C ASP A 207 -6.35 -1.13 -10.93
N ALA A 208 -7.52 -1.57 -10.50
CA ALA A 208 -8.30 -2.66 -11.06
C ALA A 208 -9.24 -2.07 -12.11
N ILE A 209 -8.85 -2.16 -13.39
CA ILE A 209 -9.60 -1.55 -14.49
C ILE A 209 -10.31 -2.66 -15.30
N PRO A 210 -11.63 -2.56 -15.50
CA PRO A 210 -12.37 -3.51 -16.34
C PRO A 210 -11.77 -3.59 -17.74
N GLY A 211 -11.52 -4.81 -18.21
CA GLY A 211 -10.93 -5.06 -19.53
C GLY A 211 -9.41 -4.84 -19.64
N ARG A 212 -8.70 -4.60 -18.52
CA ARG A 212 -7.23 -4.57 -18.47
C ARG A 212 -6.71 -5.48 -17.36
N LEU A 213 -5.56 -6.10 -17.62
CA LEU A 213 -4.80 -6.86 -16.62
C LEU A 213 -3.55 -6.05 -16.28
N ASN A 214 -3.58 -5.34 -15.15
CA ASN A 214 -2.40 -4.65 -14.66
C ASN A 214 -1.53 -5.63 -13.86
N GLN A 215 -0.21 -5.51 -13.95
CA GLN A 215 0.71 -6.42 -13.28
C GLN A 215 1.60 -5.63 -12.33
N VAL A 216 1.79 -6.12 -11.10
CA VAL A 216 2.73 -5.57 -10.12
C VAL A 216 3.52 -6.68 -9.44
N GLY A 217 4.80 -6.42 -9.17
CA GLY A 217 5.67 -7.32 -8.42
C GLY A 217 5.52 -7.10 -6.91
N LEU A 218 5.57 -8.19 -6.14
CA LEU A 218 5.56 -8.16 -4.69
C LEU A 218 6.65 -9.09 -4.13
N TYR A 219 7.38 -8.57 -3.15
CA TYR A 219 8.30 -9.35 -2.32
C TYR A 219 8.08 -8.99 -0.85
N ILE A 220 7.60 -9.95 -0.05
CA ILE A 220 7.35 -9.77 1.38
C ILE A 220 8.58 -10.21 2.17
N LYS A 221 9.20 -9.32 2.95
CA LYS A 221 10.46 -9.59 3.68
C LYS A 221 10.26 -10.30 5.02
N ARG A 222 9.07 -10.21 5.61
CA ARG A 222 8.79 -10.68 6.98
C ARG A 222 7.36 -11.19 7.13
N PRO A 223 7.12 -12.16 8.02
CA PRO A 223 5.76 -12.64 8.28
C PRO A 223 4.93 -11.56 9.00
N GLY A 224 3.62 -11.60 8.82
CA GLY A 224 2.69 -10.60 9.35
C GLY A 224 1.34 -10.59 8.64
N THR A 225 0.39 -9.80 9.14
CA THR A 225 -0.88 -9.50 8.46
C THR A 225 -0.93 -8.03 8.06
N PHE A 226 -0.87 -7.78 6.76
CA PHE A 226 -0.85 -6.46 6.15
C PHE A 226 -2.24 -6.07 5.66
N TYR A 227 -2.71 -4.90 6.10
CA TYR A 227 -4.05 -4.42 5.75
C TYR A 227 -4.00 -3.36 4.66
N GLY A 228 -5.06 -3.32 3.87
CA GLY A 228 -5.28 -2.41 2.76
C GLY A 228 -6.76 -2.07 2.58
N GLN A 229 -7.03 -1.09 1.73
CA GLN A 229 -8.39 -0.68 1.38
C GLN A 229 -8.45 -0.29 -0.10
N CYS A 230 -9.66 -0.36 -0.68
CA CYS A 230 -9.88 0.15 -2.02
C CYS A 230 -9.52 1.65 -2.08
N SER A 231 -8.68 2.02 -3.04
CA SER A 231 -8.13 3.37 -3.17
C SER A 231 -8.58 4.13 -4.41
N GLU A 232 -9.69 3.68 -5.03
CA GLU A 232 -10.35 4.33 -6.17
C GLU A 232 -11.88 4.25 -6.01
N ILE A 233 -12.58 5.36 -6.24
CA ILE A 233 -14.02 5.50 -5.92
C ILE A 233 -14.87 4.53 -6.76
N CYS A 234 -15.51 3.57 -6.11
CA CYS A 234 -16.23 2.47 -6.78
C CYS A 234 -17.72 2.35 -6.41
N GLY A 235 -18.30 3.36 -5.75
CA GLY A 235 -19.73 3.43 -5.43
C GLY A 235 -20.04 3.54 -3.93
N VAL A 236 -21.26 3.17 -3.55
CA VAL A 236 -21.82 3.40 -2.19
C VAL A 236 -20.97 2.75 -1.11
N ASN A 237 -20.50 1.51 -1.32
CA ASN A 237 -19.72 0.79 -0.32
C ASN A 237 -18.20 0.83 -0.59
N HIS A 238 -17.70 1.88 -1.25
CA HIS A 238 -16.28 2.04 -1.55
C HIS A 238 -15.35 1.87 -0.33
N ALA A 239 -15.77 2.36 0.85
CA ALA A 239 -14.99 2.26 2.08
C ALA A 239 -15.05 0.89 2.77
N PHE A 240 -15.89 -0.05 2.29
CA PHE A 240 -16.24 -1.30 2.97
C PHE A 240 -15.79 -2.55 2.21
N MET A 241 -14.71 -2.45 1.44
CA MET A 241 -14.08 -3.57 0.73
C MET A 241 -12.57 -3.60 1.01
N PRO A 242 -12.17 -3.93 2.26
CA PRO A 242 -10.78 -3.97 2.66
C PRO A 242 -10.02 -5.15 2.07
N ILE A 243 -8.72 -5.13 2.26
CA ILE A 243 -7.76 -6.13 1.81
C ILE A 243 -6.97 -6.58 3.04
N ALA A 244 -6.80 -7.88 3.22
CA ALA A 244 -5.91 -8.44 4.24
C ALA A 244 -5.00 -9.50 3.60
N VAL A 245 -3.69 -9.29 3.74
CA VAL A 245 -2.62 -10.16 3.23
C VAL A 245 -1.85 -10.74 4.40
N GLU A 246 -1.84 -12.05 4.54
CA GLU A 246 -1.03 -12.78 5.51
C GLU A 246 0.25 -13.28 4.85
N GLY A 247 1.40 -12.73 5.27
CA GLY A 247 2.72 -13.21 4.90
C GLY A 247 3.14 -14.35 5.82
N VAL A 248 3.35 -15.55 5.27
CA VAL A 248 3.73 -16.75 6.04
C VAL A 248 4.99 -17.42 5.49
N ASN A 249 5.63 -18.27 6.28
CA ASN A 249 6.72 -19.12 5.77
C ASN A 249 6.22 -20.08 4.70
N ILE A 250 7.10 -20.47 3.77
CA ILE A 250 6.78 -21.33 2.63
C ILE A 250 6.13 -22.66 3.04
N GLU A 251 6.56 -23.26 4.15
CA GLU A 251 5.96 -24.50 4.68
C GLU A 251 4.51 -24.32 5.11
N THR A 252 4.20 -23.21 5.78
CA THR A 252 2.83 -22.87 6.20
C THR A 252 1.97 -22.56 5.00
N PHE A 253 2.52 -21.86 4.00
CA PHE A 253 1.85 -21.60 2.73
C PHE A 253 1.45 -22.91 2.03
N PHE A 254 2.35 -23.88 1.88
CA PHE A 254 2.01 -25.16 1.26
C PHE A 254 0.98 -25.97 2.06
N LYS A 255 1.05 -25.95 3.39
CA LYS A 255 0.03 -26.59 4.24
C LYS A 255 -1.35 -25.95 4.04
N TRP A 256 -1.40 -24.62 4.00
CA TRP A 256 -2.63 -23.87 3.73
C TRP A 256 -3.17 -24.19 2.33
N TRP A 257 -2.30 -24.20 1.32
CA TRP A 257 -2.64 -24.50 -0.07
C TRP A 257 -3.30 -25.87 -0.23
N LEU A 258 -2.67 -26.91 0.33
CA LEU A 258 -3.19 -28.28 0.29
C LEU A 258 -4.57 -28.39 0.96
N ASN A 259 -4.75 -27.75 2.12
CA ASN A 259 -6.02 -27.73 2.83
C ASN A 259 -7.12 -27.05 2.00
N LYS A 260 -6.82 -25.88 1.39
CA LYS A 260 -7.79 -25.17 0.52
C LYS A 260 -8.18 -26.00 -0.70
N GLN A 261 -7.24 -26.73 -1.31
CA GLN A 261 -7.56 -27.65 -2.41
C GLN A 261 -8.48 -28.81 -1.97
N GLU A 262 -8.27 -29.37 -0.76
CA GLU A 262 -9.15 -30.39 -0.22
C GLU A 262 -10.57 -29.87 0.02
N ILE A 263 -10.72 -28.69 0.62
CA ILE A 263 -12.02 -28.06 0.87
C ILE A 263 -12.76 -27.80 -0.44
N SER A 264 -12.08 -27.19 -1.43
CA SER A 264 -12.66 -26.94 -2.77
C SER A 264 -13.13 -28.24 -3.43
N SER A 265 -12.38 -29.34 -3.27
CA SER A 265 -12.79 -30.65 -3.81
C SER A 265 -14.02 -31.24 -3.13
N LYS A 266 -14.22 -31.00 -1.82
CA LYS A 266 -15.40 -31.44 -1.08
C LYS A 266 -16.63 -30.65 -1.51
N GLU A 267 -16.52 -29.33 -1.63
CA GLU A 267 -17.61 -28.45 -2.09
C GLU A 267 -18.04 -28.79 -3.53
N TYR A 268 -17.07 -29.02 -4.42
CA TYR A 268 -17.36 -29.46 -5.79
C TYR A 268 -18.15 -30.78 -5.80
N ASN A 269 -17.75 -31.75 -4.98
CA ASN A 269 -18.47 -33.03 -4.90
C ASN A 269 -19.87 -32.88 -4.30
N VAL A 270 -20.06 -32.01 -3.31
CA VAL A 270 -21.38 -31.71 -2.72
C VAL A 270 -22.31 -31.02 -3.73
N SER A 271 -21.80 -30.10 -4.55
CA SER A 271 -22.57 -29.45 -5.61
C SER A 271 -23.07 -30.46 -6.67
N LYS A 272 -22.27 -31.49 -6.99
CA LYS A 272 -22.66 -32.57 -7.90
C LYS A 272 -23.70 -33.53 -7.31
N THR A 273 -23.67 -33.81 -6.01
CA THR A 273 -24.69 -34.65 -5.36
C THR A 273 -26.01 -33.93 -5.14
N THR A 274 -25.99 -32.59 -4.99
CA THR A 274 -27.19 -31.77 -4.80
C THR A 274 -27.86 -31.34 -6.10
N CYS A 275 -27.14 -31.34 -7.23
CA CYS A 275 -27.71 -31.16 -8.56
C CYS A 275 -28.27 -32.47 -9.15
N LYS A 276 -29.16 -33.15 -8.40
CA LYS A 276 -30.17 -34.03 -9.01
C LYS A 276 -31.46 -33.22 -9.10
N LEU A 277 -31.66 -32.56 -10.23
CA LEU A 277 -32.96 -31.99 -10.59
C LEU A 277 -34.05 -33.04 -10.34
N PRO A 278 -35.19 -32.70 -9.70
CA PRO A 278 -36.34 -33.59 -9.72
C PRO A 278 -36.78 -33.74 -11.17
N ALA A 279 -36.54 -34.91 -11.75
CA ALA A 279 -37.21 -35.31 -12.97
C ALA A 279 -38.72 -35.39 -12.66
N ASN A 280 -39.52 -34.77 -13.54
CA ASN A 280 -40.98 -34.74 -13.58
C ASN A 280 -41.63 -33.53 -12.89
N PHE A 281 -41.82 -32.43 -13.64
CA PHE A 281 -42.95 -31.53 -13.46
C PHE A 281 -43.29 -30.78 -14.75
N TYR A 282 -43.64 -31.49 -15.83
CA TYR A 282 -44.44 -30.93 -16.93
C TYR A 282 -45.27 -32.02 -17.60
N THR A 283 -46.43 -32.34 -17.02
CA THR A 283 -47.63 -32.75 -17.74
C THR A 283 -48.85 -32.10 -17.09
N ASN A 284 -49.77 -31.60 -17.92
CA ASN A 284 -51.07 -30.96 -17.64
C ASN A 284 -51.09 -29.44 -17.44
N LYS A 285 -51.10 -28.68 -18.55
CA LYS A 285 -52.32 -28.21 -19.22
C LYS A 285 -51.99 -27.57 -20.55
#